data_AF-A0A0J8G3F2-F1
#
_entry.id   AF-A0A0J8G3F2-F1
#
_cell.length_a   1.000
_cell.length_b   1.000
_cell.length_c   1.000
_cell.angle_alpha   90.00
_cell.angle_beta   90.00
_cell.angle_gamma   90.00
#
_symmetry.space_group_name_H-M   'P 1'
#
loop_
_entity.id
_entity.type
_entity.pdbx_description
1 polymer ?
#
loop_
_entity_poly.entity_id
_entity_poly.type
_entity_poly.pdbx_seq_one_letter_code
_entity_poly.pdbx_strand_id
1 'polypeptide(L)'
;MHVQLTKEYSVTKSASAVPTPPDAYARLGIRVQKIINSTNAQKNKAALIFRLPDEPEDDWAQLLEEIAENDNVTLAYRDDGGVQIFWVVPKED
;
A
#
# COMPACT_ATOMS: atom_id res chain seq x y z
N MET A 1 -2.05 21.97 48.05
CA MET A 1 -1.21 20.93 47.42
C MET A 1 -1.42 21.04 45.91
N HIS A 2 -0.36 21.43 45.20
CA HIS A 2 0.02 21.13 43.81
C HIS A 2 -1.10 20.83 42.80
N VAL A 3 -1.19 21.74 41.83
CA VAL A 3 -1.84 21.54 40.53
C VAL A 3 -1.12 20.44 39.74
N GLN A 4 -1.87 19.60 39.02
CA GLN A 4 -1.40 19.06 37.74
C GLN A 4 -2.55 19.06 36.75
N LEU A 5 -2.43 20.01 35.84
CA LEU A 5 -3.11 20.14 34.57
C LEU A 5 -2.60 19.04 33.63
N THR A 6 -3.48 18.18 33.11
CA THR A 6 -3.39 17.73 31.72
C THR A 6 -4.79 17.63 31.17
N LYS A 7 -5.05 18.53 30.22
CA LYS A 7 -6.27 18.68 29.47
C LYS A 7 -6.01 17.96 28.14
N GLU A 8 -6.29 16.67 28.09
CA GLU A 8 -6.15 15.90 26.85
C GLU A 8 -7.38 16.21 25.97
N TYR A 9 -7.25 17.23 25.12
CA TYR A 9 -8.19 17.46 24.03
C TYR A 9 -7.85 16.55 22.86
N SER A 10 -8.87 15.78 22.50
CA SER A 10 -9.17 15.10 21.25
C SER A 10 -8.42 15.59 20.00
N VAL A 11 -7.94 14.65 19.18
CA VAL A 11 -8.54 14.28 17.88
C VAL A 11 -7.66 13.18 17.28
N THR A 12 -8.18 11.95 17.21
CA THR A 12 -7.85 11.05 16.12
C THR A 12 -9.15 10.43 15.65
N LYS A 13 -9.59 11.00 14.52
CA LYS A 13 -10.49 10.46 13.51
C LYS A 13 -10.91 9.01 13.79
N SER A 14 -12.18 8.84 14.16
CA SER A 14 -12.84 7.55 14.23
C SER A 14 -12.84 6.90 12.84
N ALA A 15 -11.78 6.16 12.52
CA ALA A 15 -11.88 5.07 11.57
C ALA A 15 -12.45 3.90 12.37
N SER A 16 -13.72 3.61 12.16
CA SER A 16 -14.30 2.32 12.53
C SER A 16 -13.59 1.25 11.71
N ALA A 17 -12.37 0.88 12.10
CA ALA A 17 -11.68 -0.26 11.54
C ALA A 17 -12.46 -1.49 11.98
N VAL A 18 -13.33 -1.98 11.10
CA VAL A 18 -13.72 -3.39 11.14
C VAL A 18 -12.40 -4.16 11.24
N PRO A 19 -12.21 -5.04 12.23
CA PRO A 19 -10.96 -5.80 12.31
C PRO A 19 -10.85 -6.59 11.02
N THR A 20 -9.97 -6.11 10.12
CA THR A 20 -9.66 -6.78 8.88
C THR A 20 -9.22 -8.18 9.26
N PRO A 21 -9.86 -9.25 8.75
CA PRO A 21 -9.39 -10.59 9.04
C PRO A 21 -7.90 -10.64 8.62
N PRO A 22 -7.00 -11.17 9.46
CA PRO A 22 -5.55 -11.10 9.24
C PRO A 22 -5.08 -11.69 7.90
N ASP A 23 -5.97 -12.40 7.20
CA ASP A 23 -5.75 -12.99 5.88
C ASP A 23 -5.99 -12.00 4.71
N ALA A 24 -6.76 -10.92 4.86
CA ALA A 24 -7.09 -10.04 3.72
C ALA A 24 -5.86 -9.26 3.22
N TYR A 25 -5.15 -8.56 4.11
CA TYR A 25 -3.90 -7.86 3.78
C TYR A 25 -2.85 -8.81 3.22
N ALA A 26 -2.68 -9.97 3.83
CA ALA A 26 -1.72 -10.99 3.39
C ALA A 26 -2.06 -11.52 1.98
N ARG A 27 -3.33 -11.81 1.69
CA ARG A 27 -3.77 -12.25 0.35
C ARG A 27 -3.56 -11.16 -0.70
N LEU A 28 -3.88 -9.92 -0.36
CA LEU A 28 -3.62 -8.75 -1.20
C LEU A 28 -2.12 -8.65 -1.54
N GLY A 29 -1.25 -8.68 -0.52
CA GLY A 29 0.20 -8.62 -0.69
C GLY A 29 0.74 -9.76 -1.57
N ILE A 30 0.29 -11.00 -1.33
CA ILE A 30 0.68 -12.16 -2.16
C ILE A 30 0.26 -11.98 -3.62
N ARG A 31 -0.94 -11.44 -3.87
CA ARG A 31 -1.43 -11.20 -5.23
C ARG A 31 -0.58 -10.15 -5.94
N VAL A 32 -0.35 -9.01 -5.31
CA VAL A 32 0.46 -7.92 -5.89
C VAL A 32 1.90 -8.38 -6.10
N GLN A 33 2.49 -9.10 -5.15
CA GLN A 33 3.82 -9.67 -5.28
C GLN A 33 3.93 -10.62 -6.48
N LYS A 34 2.92 -11.47 -6.71
CA LYS A 34 2.87 -12.36 -7.89
C LYS A 34 2.85 -11.57 -9.20
N ILE A 35 2.13 -10.45 -9.26
CA ILE A 35 2.08 -9.59 -10.45
C ILE A 35 3.45 -8.94 -10.69
N ILE A 36 4.04 -8.34 -9.65
CA ILE A 36 5.36 -7.69 -9.72
C ILE A 36 6.44 -8.70 -10.13
N ASN A 37 6.40 -9.92 -9.61
CA ASN A 37 7.38 -10.98 -9.93
C ASN A 37 7.08 -11.74 -11.24
N SER A 38 6.01 -11.40 -11.96
CA SER A 38 5.75 -12.04 -13.25
C SER A 38 6.86 -11.74 -14.26
N THR A 39 7.16 -12.69 -15.16
CA THR A 39 8.21 -12.53 -16.18
C THR A 39 8.04 -11.25 -16.99
N ASN A 40 6.80 -10.91 -17.37
CA ASN A 40 6.52 -9.70 -18.12
C ASN A 40 6.83 -8.43 -17.29
N ALA A 41 6.41 -8.41 -16.02
CA ALA A 41 6.62 -7.27 -15.16
C ALA A 41 8.10 -7.05 -14.84
N GLN A 42 8.83 -8.13 -14.54
CA GLN A 42 10.27 -8.09 -14.32
C GLN A 42 11.08 -7.72 -15.57
N LYS A 43 10.63 -8.12 -16.77
CA LYS A 43 11.27 -7.73 -18.03
C LYS A 43 11.05 -6.26 -18.35
N ASN A 44 9.83 -5.77 -18.17
CA ASN A 44 9.45 -4.39 -18.50
C ASN A 44 9.78 -3.39 -17.38
N LYS A 45 10.16 -3.90 -16.20
CA LYS A 45 10.32 -3.12 -14.97
C LYS A 45 9.09 -2.29 -14.65
N ALA A 46 7.92 -2.87 -14.91
CA ALA A 46 6.64 -2.24 -14.71
C ALA A 46 5.52 -3.26 -14.48
N ALA A 47 4.56 -2.92 -13.63
CA ALA A 47 3.38 -3.73 -13.36
C ALA A 47 2.14 -2.85 -13.32
N LEU A 48 1.05 -3.29 -13.94
CA LEU A 48 -0.26 -2.67 -13.78
C LEU A 48 -1.09 -3.50 -12.80
N ILE A 49 -1.50 -2.90 -11.70
CA ILE A 49 -2.31 -3.55 -10.66
C ILE A 49 -3.64 -2.82 -10.47
N PHE A 50 -4.67 -3.58 -10.13
CA PHE A 50 -5.99 -3.09 -9.75
C PHE A 50 -6.34 -3.63 -8.37
N ARG A 51 -7.06 -2.83 -7.58
CA ARG A 51 -7.73 -3.30 -6.37
C ARG A 51 -8.88 -4.23 -6.76
N LEU A 52 -9.04 -5.34 -6.05
CA LEU A 52 -10.21 -6.20 -6.20
C LEU A 52 -11.40 -5.66 -5.37
N PRO A 53 -12.65 -5.96 -5.74
CA PRO A 53 -13.83 -5.48 -5.01
C PRO A 53 -13.92 -5.97 -3.55
N ASP A 54 -13.29 -7.10 -3.23
CA ASP A 54 -13.25 -7.72 -1.91
C ASP A 54 -12.03 -7.32 -1.07
N GLU A 55 -11.14 -6.49 -1.62
CA GLU A 55 -9.98 -5.96 -0.91
C GLU A 55 -10.34 -4.65 -0.20
N PRO A 56 -10.03 -4.52 1.10
CA PRO A 56 -10.26 -3.28 1.84
C PRO A 56 -9.50 -2.10 1.23
N GLU A 57 -10.13 -0.93 1.20
CA GLU A 57 -9.52 0.28 0.65
C GLU A 57 -8.32 0.74 1.48
N ASP A 58 -8.40 0.64 2.81
CA ASP A 58 -7.32 1.00 3.73
C ASP A 58 -6.09 0.10 3.53
N ASP A 59 -6.30 -1.22 3.43
CA ASP A 59 -5.25 -2.20 3.13
C ASP A 59 -4.59 -1.94 1.78
N TRP A 60 -5.39 -1.61 0.76
CA TRP A 60 -4.89 -1.25 -0.56
C TRP A 60 -4.04 0.01 -0.53
N ALA A 61 -4.52 1.06 0.15
CA ALA A 61 -3.79 2.31 0.31
C ALA A 61 -2.47 2.09 1.06
N GLN A 62 -2.50 1.32 2.16
CA GLN A 62 -1.32 0.97 2.94
C GLN A 62 -0.28 0.24 2.08
N LEU A 63 -0.70 -0.77 1.31
CA LEU A 63 0.23 -1.51 0.44
C LEU A 63 0.89 -0.59 -0.60
N LEU A 64 0.14 0.33 -1.20
CA LEU A 64 0.70 1.28 -2.18
C LEU A 64 1.69 2.24 -1.52
N GLU A 65 1.42 2.70 -0.30
CA GLU A 65 2.34 3.53 0.47
C GLU A 65 3.65 2.78 0.77
N GLU A 66 3.56 1.54 1.24
CA GLU A 66 4.72 0.67 1.50
C GLU A 66 5.56 0.43 0.22
N ILE A 67 4.91 0.26 -0.93
CA ILE A 67 5.60 0.12 -2.22
C ILE A 67 6.29 1.43 -2.60
N ALA A 68 5.64 2.58 -2.41
CA ALA A 68 6.15 3.90 -2.76
C ALA A 68 7.29 4.37 -1.84
N GLU A 69 7.45 3.79 -0.66
CA GLU A 69 8.59 4.05 0.25
C GLU A 69 9.93 3.66 -0.39
N ASN A 70 9.92 2.78 -1.39
CA ASN A 70 11.13 2.39 -2.11
C ASN A 70 11.53 3.48 -3.13
N ASP A 71 12.66 4.16 -2.91
CA ASP A 71 13.16 5.25 -3.78
C ASP A 71 13.30 4.88 -5.26
N ASN A 72 13.51 3.59 -5.55
CA ASN A 72 13.65 3.07 -6.90
C ASN A 72 12.31 2.73 -7.57
N VAL A 73 11.17 3.02 -6.92
CA VAL A 73 9.82 2.72 -7.39
C VAL A 73 9.06 4.02 -7.69
N THR A 74 8.23 4.00 -8.73
CA THR A 74 7.32 5.09 -9.08
C THR A 74 5.91 4.55 -9.29
N LEU A 75 4.93 5.18 -8.65
CA LEU A 75 3.51 4.86 -8.82
C LEU A 75 2.83 5.90 -9.72
N ALA A 76 2.10 5.44 -10.72
CA ALA A 76 1.25 6.27 -11.58
C ALA A 76 -0.21 5.80 -11.48
N TYR A 77 -1.07 6.65 -10.91
CA TYR A 77 -2.51 6.41 -10.81
C TYR A 77 -3.19 6.70 -12.15
N ARG A 78 -4.06 5.79 -12.60
CA ARG A 78 -4.77 5.88 -13.88
C ARG A 78 -6.25 6.17 -13.64
N ASP A 79 -6.91 6.79 -14.63
CA ASP A 79 -8.34 7.11 -14.58
C ASP A 79 -9.25 5.87 -14.55
N ASP A 80 -8.71 4.70 -14.94
CA ASP A 80 -9.39 3.40 -14.92
C ASP A 80 -9.36 2.72 -13.53
N GLY A 81 -8.82 3.39 -12.51
CA GLY A 81 -8.66 2.85 -11.15
C GLY A 81 -7.46 1.90 -11.00
N GLY A 82 -6.67 1.73 -12.06
CA GLY A 82 -5.41 1.00 -12.01
C GLY A 82 -4.26 1.85 -11.47
N VAL A 83 -3.28 1.19 -10.87
CA VAL A 83 -2.01 1.80 -10.49
C VAL A 83 -0.90 1.12 -11.27
N GLN A 84 -0.17 1.91 -12.04
CA GLN A 84 1.00 1.44 -12.76
C GLN A 84 2.25 1.70 -11.94
N ILE A 85 2.91 0.61 -11.56
CA ILE A 85 4.17 0.60 -10.83
C ILE A 85 5.30 0.53 -11.85
N PHE A 86 6.33 1.35 -11.68
CA PHE A 86 7.60 1.27 -12.39
C PHE A 86 8.73 1.12 -11.38
N TRP A 87 9.80 0.42 -11.73
CA TRP A 87 10.99 0.38 -10.88
C TRP A 87 12.28 0.37 -11.67
N VAL A 88 13.36 0.79 -11.02
CA VAL A 88 14.72 0.56 -11.53
C VAL A 88 15.39 -0.50 -10.67
N VAL A 89 16.17 -1.38 -11.30
CA VAL A 89 17.03 -2.31 -10.56
C VAL A 89 18.34 -1.57 -10.33
N PRO A 90 18.67 -1.20 -9.08
CA PRO A 90 19.96 -0.61 -8.79
C PRO A 90 21.05 -1.59 -9.24
N LYS A 91 22.09 -1.07 -9.90
CA LYS A 91 23.26 -1.89 -10.19
C LYS A 91 23.96 -2.13 -8.85
N GLU A 92 24.11 -3.39 -8.47
CA GLU A 92 25.06 -3.77 -7.43
C GLU A 92 26.46 -3.43 -7.98
N ASP A 93 27.21 -2.60 -7.26
CA ASP A 93 28.62 -2.29 -7.56
C ASP A 93 29.52 -3.47 -7.15
#